data_AF-A0A3N5I4C5-F1
#
_entry.id   AF-A0A3N5I4C5-F1
#
_cell.length_a   1.000
_cell.length_b   1.000
_cell.length_c   1.000
_cell.angle_alpha   90.00
_cell.angle_beta   90.00
_cell.angle_gamma   90.00
#
_symmetry.space_group_name_H-M   'P 1'
#
loop_
_entity.id
_entity.type
_entity.pdbx_description
1 polymer ?
#
loop_
_entity_poly.entity_id
_entity_poly.type
_entity_poly.pdbx_seq_one_letter_code
_entity_poly.pdbx_strand_id
1 'polypeptide(L)'
;ALANELYDAHCGHIPRERMDGMVLAQRARDAALADSMLAAGDGAVLIAGSGHVRTDRGVPIYLRARAASASIAALALLEVRQGWTRAEDYAATFGGTLPFDWVWFTPGMGDGDPCARLRPPPAS
;
A
#
# COMPACT_ATOMS: atom_id res chain seq x y z
N ALA A 1 3.28 10.05 -8.45
CA ALA A 1 3.18 8.63 -8.06
C ALA A 1 2.13 8.44 -6.96
N LEU A 2 2.44 8.75 -5.68
CA LEU A 2 1.52 8.49 -4.56
C LEU A 2 0.12 9.10 -4.70
N ALA A 3 0.00 10.34 -5.16
CA ALA A 3 -1.31 10.97 -5.39
C ALA A 3 -2.18 10.20 -6.40
N ASN A 4 -1.58 9.67 -7.48
CA ASN A 4 -2.30 8.87 -8.48
C ASN A 4 -2.71 7.52 -7.88
N GLU A 5 -1.82 6.87 -7.14
CA GLU A 5 -2.14 5.59 -6.48
C GLU A 5 -3.26 5.75 -5.46
N LEU A 6 -3.30 6.87 -4.72
CA LEU A 6 -4.40 7.19 -3.84
C LEU A 6 -5.69 7.45 -4.61
N TYR A 7 -5.63 8.21 -5.70
CA TYR A 7 -6.77 8.45 -6.57
C TYR A 7 -7.36 7.14 -7.10
N ASP A 8 -6.52 6.25 -7.62
CA ASP A 8 -6.91 4.95 -8.17
C ASP A 8 -7.46 4.01 -7.09
N ALA A 9 -6.84 4.01 -5.89
CA ALA A 9 -7.35 3.25 -4.74
C ALA A 9 -8.72 3.74 -4.24
N HIS A 10 -9.10 4.98 -4.57
CA HIS A 10 -10.44 5.52 -4.30
C HIS A 10 -11.33 5.50 -5.56
N CYS A 11 -10.99 4.68 -6.56
CA CYS A 11 -11.73 4.52 -7.81
C CYS A 11 -11.99 5.85 -8.55
N GLY A 12 -11.13 6.85 -8.32
CA GLY A 12 -11.26 8.20 -8.88
C GLY A 12 -12.41 9.05 -8.32
N HIS A 13 -13.08 8.64 -7.23
CA HIS A 13 -14.20 9.39 -6.67
C HIS A 13 -13.80 10.58 -5.81
N ILE A 14 -12.57 10.60 -5.30
CA ILE A 14 -12.07 11.75 -4.55
C ILE A 14 -11.58 12.80 -5.55
N PRO A 15 -12.04 14.07 -5.45
CA PRO A 15 -11.58 15.14 -6.33
C PRO A 15 -10.06 15.29 -6.31
N ARG A 16 -9.45 15.58 -7.47
CA ARG A 16 -7.99 15.64 -7.60
C ARG A 16 -7.36 16.71 -6.69
N GLU A 17 -8.09 17.79 -6.44
CA GLU A 17 -7.68 18.91 -5.58
C GLU A 17 -7.54 18.49 -4.12
N ARG A 18 -8.12 17.35 -3.71
CA ARG A 18 -8.02 16.79 -2.36
C ARG A 18 -6.86 15.81 -2.21
N MET A 19 -6.17 15.44 -3.29
CA MET A 19 -5.11 14.44 -3.26
C MET A 19 -3.90 14.88 -2.44
N ASP A 20 -3.54 16.15 -2.45
CA ASP A 20 -2.41 16.64 -1.66
C ASP A 20 -2.65 16.47 -0.15
N GLY A 21 -3.88 16.74 0.30
CA GLY A 21 -4.30 16.48 1.68
C GLY A 21 -4.27 14.98 2.02
N MET A 22 -4.68 14.11 1.10
CA MET A 22 -4.64 12.66 1.27
C MET A 22 -3.21 12.12 1.34
N VAL A 23 -2.30 12.66 0.52
CA VAL A 23 -0.86 12.35 0.56
C VAL A 23 -0.29 12.71 1.92
N LEU A 24 -0.58 13.91 2.43
CA LEU A 24 -0.11 14.34 3.75
C LEU A 24 -0.68 13.43 4.85
N ALA A 25 -1.98 13.11 4.80
CA ALA A 25 -2.63 12.23 5.75
C ALA A 25 -2.03 10.82 5.74
N GLN A 26 -1.71 10.27 4.55
CA GLN A 26 -1.08 8.95 4.45
C GLN A 26 0.32 8.96 5.08
N ARG A 27 1.14 9.97 4.77
CA ARG A 27 2.48 10.13 5.36
C ARG A 27 2.43 10.29 6.88
N ALA A 28 1.50 11.11 7.39
CA ALA A 28 1.33 11.29 8.81
C ALA A 28 0.90 9.99 9.51
N ARG A 29 0.01 9.21 8.87
CA ARG A 29 -0.40 7.90 9.38
C ARG A 29 0.77 6.91 9.41
N ASP A 30 1.58 6.85 8.35
CA ASP A 30 2.76 5.98 8.31
C ASP A 30 3.78 6.32 9.39
N ALA A 31 4.00 7.62 9.63
CA ALA A 31 4.85 8.10 10.71
C ALA A 31 4.32 7.67 12.09
N ALA A 32 3.01 7.85 12.35
CA ALA A 32 2.39 7.48 13.61
C ALA A 32 2.37 5.96 13.86
N LEU A 33 2.19 5.16 12.80
CA LEU A 33 2.31 3.71 12.87
C LEU A 33 3.73 3.28 13.25
N ALA A 34 4.76 3.90 12.64
CA ALA A 34 6.14 3.66 13.00
C ALA A 34 6.44 4.00 14.48
N ASP A 35 5.95 5.15 14.96
CA ASP A 35 6.08 5.54 16.37
C ASP A 35 5.43 4.51 17.30
N SER A 36 4.24 4.02 16.94
CA SER A 36 3.52 3.00 17.70
C SER A 36 4.26 1.66 17.74
N MET A 37 4.87 1.25 16.63
CA MET A 37 5.68 0.03 16.56
C MET A 37 6.92 0.12 17.45
N LEU A 38 7.62 1.26 17.44
CA LEU A 38 8.83 1.46 18.25
C LEU A 38 8.54 1.50 19.76
N ALA A 39 7.33 1.93 20.15
CA ALA A 39 6.89 1.94 21.53
C ALA A 39 6.62 0.53 22.11
N ALA A 40 6.52 -0.52 21.27
CA ALA A 40 6.18 -1.88 21.69
C ALA A 40 7.32 -2.62 22.44
N GLY A 41 8.54 -2.08 22.46
CA GLY A 41 9.67 -2.60 23.25
C GLY A 41 10.43 -3.75 22.57
N ASP A 42 9.88 -4.96 22.61
CA ASP A 42 10.58 -6.21 22.20
C ASP A 42 10.41 -6.55 20.70
N GLY A 43 9.82 -5.62 19.94
CA GLY A 43 9.47 -5.79 18.53
C GLY A 43 7.96 -5.67 18.29
N ALA A 44 7.59 -5.46 17.03
CA ALA A 44 6.20 -5.27 16.63
C ALA A 44 5.92 -5.90 15.26
N VAL A 45 4.69 -6.38 15.08
CA VAL A 45 4.15 -6.80 13.78
C VAL A 45 3.04 -5.84 13.39
N LEU A 46 3.19 -5.18 12.26
CA LEU A 46 2.16 -4.31 11.68
C LEU A 46 1.38 -5.06 10.61
N ILE A 47 0.06 -5.14 10.79
CA ILE A 47 -0.88 -5.60 9.77
C ILE A 47 -1.55 -4.36 9.18
N ALA A 48 -1.24 -4.04 7.92
CA ALA A 48 -1.76 -2.86 7.22
C ALA A 48 -1.89 -3.14 5.71
N GLY A 49 -2.57 -2.23 5.00
CA GLY A 49 -2.66 -2.31 3.53
C GLY A 49 -1.27 -2.20 2.88
N SER A 50 -1.09 -2.86 1.72
CA SER A 50 0.21 -2.96 1.02
C SER A 50 0.89 -1.61 0.78
N GLY A 51 0.11 -0.56 0.52
CA GLY A 51 0.60 0.82 0.36
C GLY A 51 1.36 1.36 1.59
N HIS A 52 0.98 0.94 2.80
CA HIS A 52 1.59 1.38 4.06
C HIS A 52 2.89 0.63 4.38
N VAL A 53 3.07 -0.59 3.86
CA VAL A 53 4.24 -1.42 4.19
C VAL A 53 5.32 -1.41 3.11
N ARG A 54 5.17 -0.58 2.05
CA ARG A 54 6.18 -0.45 0.99
C ARG A 54 7.51 0.06 1.55
N THR A 55 8.61 -0.58 1.18
CA THR A 55 9.96 -0.24 1.66
C THR A 55 10.50 1.07 1.11
N ASP A 56 9.92 1.58 0.01
CA ASP A 56 10.34 2.79 -0.70
C ASP A 56 9.71 4.08 -0.15
N ARG A 57 8.56 4.00 0.56
CA ARG A 57 7.86 5.20 1.04
C ARG A 57 6.94 5.03 2.26
N GLY A 58 6.60 3.81 2.66
CA GLY A 58 5.64 3.54 3.73
C GLY A 58 6.30 3.56 5.11
N VAL A 59 5.67 2.91 6.09
CA VAL A 59 6.17 2.74 7.47
C VAL A 59 7.67 2.38 7.57
N PRO A 60 8.24 1.48 6.73
CA PRO A 60 9.66 1.14 6.80
C PRO A 60 10.62 2.33 6.70
N ILE A 61 10.31 3.39 5.93
CA ILE A 61 11.22 4.55 5.83
C ILE A 61 11.29 5.30 7.16
N TYR A 62 10.15 5.37 7.86
CA TYR A 62 10.00 6.06 9.13
C TYR A 62 10.64 5.29 10.28
N LEU A 63 10.59 3.95 10.23
CA LEU A 63 11.31 3.08 11.15
C LEU A 63 12.82 3.23 10.98
N ARG A 64 13.34 3.16 9.75
CA ARG A 64 14.79 3.34 9.47
C ARG A 64 15.31 4.70 9.90
N ALA A 65 14.51 5.76 9.72
CA ALA A 65 14.89 7.11 10.12
C ALA A 65 14.98 7.30 11.64
N ARG A 66 14.16 6.57 12.42
CA ARG A 66 14.09 6.71 13.89
C ARG A 66 14.95 5.69 14.64
N ALA A 67 15.13 4.51 14.06
CA ALA A 67 15.85 3.39 14.65
C ALA A 67 16.73 2.71 13.60
N ALA A 68 17.87 3.33 13.29
CA ALA A 68 18.77 2.87 12.23
C ALA A 68 19.34 1.44 12.45
N SER A 69 19.37 0.97 13.70
CA SER A 69 19.81 -0.38 14.07
C SER A 69 18.68 -1.42 14.11
N ALA A 70 17.43 -1.02 13.85
CA ALA A 70 16.31 -1.95 13.87
C ALA A 70 16.34 -2.87 12.64
N SER A 71 16.16 -4.17 12.86
CA SER A 71 15.90 -5.13 11.81
C SER A 71 14.46 -4.97 11.32
N ILE A 72 14.28 -4.56 10.07
CA ILE A 72 12.98 -4.27 9.48
C ILE A 72 12.77 -5.18 8.27
N ALA A 73 11.58 -5.77 8.19
CA ALA A 73 11.17 -6.67 7.12
C ALA A 73 9.74 -6.33 6.66
N ALA A 74 9.52 -6.28 5.35
CA ALA A 74 8.24 -6.04 4.73
C ALA A 74 7.79 -7.25 3.90
N LEU A 75 6.65 -7.82 4.28
CA LEU A 75 5.95 -8.89 3.56
C LEU A 75 4.68 -8.32 2.93
N ALA A 76 4.49 -8.52 1.63
CA ALA A 76 3.22 -8.23 0.97
C ALA A 76 2.45 -9.53 0.65
N LEU A 77 1.14 -9.51 0.94
CA LEU A 77 0.20 -10.51 0.44
C LEU A 77 -0.44 -9.97 -0.84
N LEU A 78 -0.21 -10.65 -1.97
CA LEU A 78 -0.74 -10.24 -3.27
C LEU A 78 -1.63 -11.34 -3.85
N GLU A 79 -2.83 -10.96 -4.28
CA GLU A 79 -3.76 -11.86 -4.95
C GLU A 79 -3.26 -12.22 -6.36
N VAL A 80 -3.30 -13.50 -6.70
CA VAL A 80 -2.95 -13.94 -8.07
C VAL A 80 -3.98 -13.44 -9.08
N ARG A 81 -3.50 -13.01 -10.25
CA ARG A 81 -4.33 -12.52 -11.35
C ARG A 81 -4.19 -13.42 -12.58
N GLN A 82 -5.30 -13.63 -13.30
CA GLN A 82 -5.27 -14.39 -14.55
C GLN A 82 -4.29 -13.75 -15.54
N GLY A 83 -3.42 -14.57 -16.13
CA GLY A 83 -2.40 -14.15 -17.08
C GLY A 83 -1.13 -13.55 -16.46
N TRP A 84 -1.08 -13.35 -15.14
CA TRP A 84 0.11 -12.86 -14.43
C TRP A 84 0.80 -14.06 -13.79
N THR A 85 1.83 -14.56 -14.47
CA THR A 85 2.44 -15.87 -14.16
C THR A 85 3.82 -15.74 -13.53
N ARG A 86 4.38 -14.52 -13.50
CA ARG A 86 5.68 -14.22 -12.91
C ARG A 86 5.54 -13.08 -11.90
N ALA A 87 6.45 -13.04 -10.92
CA ALA A 87 6.43 -11.99 -9.90
C ALA A 87 6.61 -10.58 -10.50
N GLU A 88 7.39 -10.46 -11.57
CA GLU A 88 7.65 -9.18 -12.26
C GLU A 88 6.38 -8.61 -12.89
N ASP A 89 5.42 -9.46 -13.25
CA ASP A 89 4.14 -9.01 -13.83
C ASP A 89 3.36 -8.15 -12.81
N TYR A 90 3.58 -8.37 -11.51
CA TYR A 90 3.01 -7.59 -10.41
C TYR A 90 3.75 -6.28 -10.14
N ALA A 91 5.01 -6.16 -10.55
CA ALA A 91 5.81 -4.96 -10.30
C ALA A 91 5.20 -3.70 -10.96
N ALA A 92 4.46 -3.89 -12.06
CA ALA A 92 3.75 -2.82 -12.75
C ALA A 92 2.74 -2.07 -11.84
N THR A 93 2.13 -2.74 -10.86
CA THR A 93 1.20 -2.08 -9.92
C THR A 93 1.91 -1.24 -8.87
N PHE A 94 3.23 -1.37 -8.75
CA PHE A 94 4.04 -0.69 -7.75
C PHE A 94 5.05 0.30 -8.35
N GLY A 95 4.95 0.62 -9.64
CA GLY A 95 5.84 1.57 -10.32
C GLY A 95 7.08 0.93 -10.95
N GLY A 96 7.04 -0.38 -11.23
CA GLY A 96 8.05 -1.10 -12.00
C GLY A 96 8.95 -2.02 -11.17
N THR A 97 8.90 -1.94 -9.84
CA THR A 97 9.60 -2.84 -8.92
C THR A 97 8.68 -3.23 -7.77
N LEU A 98 8.92 -4.39 -7.14
CA LEU A 98 8.20 -4.82 -5.94
C LEU A 98 8.90 -4.24 -4.69
N PRO A 99 8.29 -3.27 -3.98
CA PRO A 99 8.94 -2.58 -2.85
C PRO A 99 8.72 -3.35 -1.55
N PHE A 100 9.05 -4.64 -1.53
CA PHE A 100 8.89 -5.54 -0.39
C PHE A 100 10.08 -6.49 -0.31
N ASP A 101 10.42 -6.95 0.89
CA ASP A 101 11.47 -7.96 1.08
C ASP A 101 10.96 -9.34 0.66
N TRP A 102 9.68 -9.61 0.89
CA TRP A 102 8.99 -10.80 0.42
C TRP A 102 7.60 -10.50 -0.13
N VAL A 103 7.18 -11.33 -1.08
CA VAL A 103 5.82 -11.37 -1.59
C VAL A 103 5.28 -12.79 -1.41
N TRP A 104 4.10 -12.89 -0.84
CA TRP A 104 3.35 -14.12 -0.73
C TRP A 104 2.10 -14.01 -1.60
N PHE A 105 2.01 -14.89 -2.60
CA PHE A 105 0.85 -14.94 -3.50
C PHE A 105 -0.31 -15.73 -2.89
N THR A 106 -1.49 -15.13 -2.88
CA THR A 106 -2.73 -15.73 -2.35
C THR A 106 -3.71 -16.00 -3.48
N PRO A 107 -4.67 -16.93 -3.32
CA PRO A 107 -5.79 -17.05 -4.26
C PRO A 107 -6.48 -15.71 -4.48
N GLY A 108 -6.87 -15.40 -5.72
CA GLY A 108 -7.58 -14.17 -6.04
C GLY A 108 -9.03 -14.18 -5.53
N MET A 109 -9.49 -13.03 -5.04
CA MET A 109 -10.85 -12.86 -4.53
C MET A 109 -11.83 -12.51 -5.67
N GLY A 110 -11.97 -13.44 -6.63
CA GLY A 110 -12.90 -13.33 -7.76
C GLY A 110 -12.58 -12.22 -8.77
N ASP A 111 -13.26 -12.26 -9.92
CA ASP A 111 -12.95 -11.38 -11.07
C ASP A 111 -13.77 -10.08 -11.10
N GLY A 112 -14.49 -9.77 -10.01
CA GLY A 112 -15.37 -8.60 -9.95
C GLY A 112 -14.60 -7.28 -9.79
N ASP A 113 -15.00 -6.25 -10.53
CA ASP A 113 -14.46 -4.90 -10.29
C ASP A 113 -14.89 -4.39 -8.90
N PRO A 114 -13.95 -4.15 -7.96
CA PRO A 114 -14.28 -3.65 -6.63
C PRO A 114 -14.93 -2.26 -6.67
N CYS A 115 -14.67 -1.47 -7.72
CA CYS A 115 -15.22 -0.14 -7.91
C CYS A 115 -16.67 -0.15 -8.45
N ALA A 116 -17.15 -1.27 -8.99
CA ALA A 116 -18.46 -1.32 -9.66
C ALA A 116 -19.62 -0.92 -8.73
N ARG A 117 -19.53 -1.27 -7.44
CA ARG A 117 -20.54 -0.94 -6.42
C ARG A 117 -20.56 0.54 -6.02
N LEU A 118 -19.54 1.31 -6.40
CA LEU A 118 -19.38 2.72 -6.06
C LEU A 118 -19.75 3.66 -7.21
N ARG A 119 -19.96 3.13 -8.42
CA ARG A 119 -20.33 3.95 -9.58
C ARG A 119 -21.75 4.48 -9.41
N PRO A 120 -21.99 5.77 -9.69
CA PRO A 120 -23.35 6.27 -9.80
C PRO A 120 -24.08 5.55 -10.95
N PRO A 121 -25.41 5.39 -10.86
CA PRO A 121 -26.20 4.87 -11.97
C PRO A 121 -26.02 5.76 -13.22
N PRO A 122 -26.15 5.20 -14.44
CA PRO A 122 -26.08 6.01 -15.65
C PRO A 122 -27.10 7.14 -15.59
N ALA A 123 -26.70 8.34 -16.03
CA ALA A 123 -27.62 9.48 -16.10
C ALA A 123 -28.76 9.14 -17.09
N SER A 124 -30.00 9.34 -16.63
CA SER A 124 -31.22 9.20 -17.42
C SER A 124 -31.33 10.25 -18.52
#